data_AF-A0A358XPC7-F1
#
_entry.id   AF-A0A358XPC7-F1
#
_cell.length_a   1.000
_cell.length_b   1.000
_cell.length_c   1.000
_cell.angle_alpha   90.00
_cell.angle_beta   90.00
_cell.angle_gamma   90.00
#
_symmetry.space_group_name_H-M   'P 1'
#
loop_
_entity.id
_entity.type
_entity.pdbx_description
1 polymer ?
#
loop_
_entity_poly.entity_id
_entity_poly.type
_entity_poly.pdbx_seq_one_letter_code
_entity_poly.pdbx_strand_id
1 'polypeptide(L)'
;MINPVTPWTATVQADIADSTSIFEIDLKTYRLKIHNPGDSIWLVVIWPTGASIAFRLAFGMNSRFEKVTISEAPDEILITASTRLAYYRIIVFFPESLRATFRYTTTLRTKLPLLIPFWPRDIVPLTKDGNTENTVGKIHAKQVGSRSGQLYFSMTKPKAGCVFYFQNLTAMSPYCQETLFPYRGA
;
A
#
# COMPACT_ATOMS: atom_id res chain seq x y z
N MET A 1 10.12 15.53 21.22
CA MET A 1 9.44 16.31 20.17
C MET A 1 8.52 15.33 19.45
N ILE A 2 7.21 15.55 19.49
CA ILE A 2 6.23 14.68 18.82
C ILE A 2 6.26 15.03 17.34
N ASN A 3 6.45 14.04 16.47
CA ASN A 3 6.41 14.26 15.03
C ASN A 3 4.94 14.26 14.57
N PRO A 4 4.46 15.27 13.84
CA PRO A 4 3.08 15.30 13.37
C PRO A 4 2.81 14.12 12.43
N VAL A 5 1.78 13.33 12.76
CA VAL A 5 1.29 12.22 11.93
C VAL A 5 -0.02 12.60 11.25
N THR A 6 -0.26 12.09 10.04
CA THR A 6 -1.55 12.28 9.38
C THR A 6 -2.62 11.44 10.05
N PRO A 7 -3.90 11.86 10.10
CA PRO A 7 -4.98 11.07 10.69
C PRO A 7 -5.01 9.61 10.20
N TRP A 8 -4.83 9.40 8.89
CA TRP A 8 -4.76 8.06 8.28
C TRP A 8 -3.53 7.23 8.66
N THR A 9 -2.44 7.85 9.13
CA THR A 9 -1.30 7.08 9.66
C THR A 9 -1.51 6.75 11.12
N ALA A 10 -2.22 7.61 11.86
CA ALA A 10 -2.54 7.38 13.26
C ALA A 10 -3.50 6.18 13.46
N THR A 11 -4.47 5.98 12.57
CA THR A 11 -5.48 4.91 12.74
C THR A 11 -5.09 3.58 12.09
N VAL A 12 -4.37 3.60 10.96
CA VAL A 12 -4.11 2.39 10.13
C VAL A 12 -3.50 1.24 10.91
N GLN A 13 -2.65 1.52 11.89
CA GLN A 13 -2.06 0.45 12.68
C GLN A 13 -3.12 -0.29 13.53
N ALA A 14 -4.00 0.45 14.20
CA ALA A 14 -5.10 -0.14 14.95
C ALA A 14 -6.07 -0.87 14.01
N ASP A 15 -6.44 -0.22 12.90
CA ASP A 15 -7.33 -0.80 11.89
C ASP A 15 -6.80 -2.16 11.36
N ILE A 16 -5.50 -2.24 11.05
CA ILE A 16 -4.85 -3.49 10.62
C ILE A 16 -4.81 -4.52 11.76
N ALA A 17 -4.43 -4.11 12.98
CA ALA A 17 -4.31 -4.99 14.13
C ALA A 17 -5.66 -5.62 14.55
N ASP A 18 -6.74 -4.85 14.45
CA ASP A 18 -8.10 -5.27 14.77
C ASP A 18 -8.75 -6.09 13.63
N SER A 19 -8.13 -6.11 12.44
CA SER A 19 -8.61 -6.87 11.29
C SER A 19 -8.03 -8.28 11.23
N THR A 20 -8.85 -9.25 10.85
CA THR A 20 -8.38 -10.61 10.53
C THR A 20 -7.65 -10.61 9.19
N SER A 21 -6.51 -11.32 9.13
CA SER A 21 -5.84 -11.61 7.86
C SER A 21 -6.77 -12.45 6.96
N ILE A 22 -6.99 -11.99 5.74
CA ILE A 22 -7.81 -12.69 4.74
C ILE A 22 -6.97 -13.62 3.86
N PHE A 23 -5.63 -13.54 3.94
CA PHE A 23 -4.71 -14.40 3.20
C PHE A 23 -3.28 -14.28 3.75
N GLU A 24 -2.53 -15.39 3.74
CA GLU A 24 -1.13 -15.42 4.17
C GLU A 24 -0.27 -16.24 3.21
N ILE A 25 0.95 -15.78 2.93
CA ILE A 25 1.96 -16.50 2.15
C ILE A 25 3.35 -16.18 2.67
N ASP A 26 4.27 -17.15 2.55
CA ASP A 26 5.68 -16.91 2.83
C ASP A 26 6.43 -16.56 1.53
N LEU A 27 7.21 -15.48 1.56
CA LEU A 27 8.11 -15.06 0.50
C LEU A 27 9.55 -15.13 1.02
N LYS A 28 10.22 -16.26 0.72
CA LYS A 28 11.54 -16.58 1.27
C LYS A 28 11.50 -16.60 2.81
N THR A 29 12.17 -15.66 3.49
CA THR A 29 12.18 -15.56 4.96
C THR A 29 11.13 -14.59 5.51
N TYR A 30 10.31 -13.99 4.65
CA TYR A 30 9.32 -12.99 5.02
C TYR A 30 7.93 -13.61 5.00
N ARG A 31 7.09 -13.21 5.95
CA ARG A 31 5.66 -13.55 5.91
C ARG A 31 4.87 -12.36 5.37
N LEU A 32 4.01 -12.63 4.41
CA LEU A 32 3.10 -11.66 3.82
C LEU A 32 1.68 -11.98 4.28
N LYS A 33 0.95 -10.95 4.71
CA LYS A 33 -0.46 -11.05 5.10
C LYS A 33 -1.29 -10.03 4.37
N ILE A 34 -2.48 -10.39 3.92
CA ILE A 34 -3.42 -9.45 3.34
C ILE A 34 -4.51 -9.15 4.37
N HIS A 35 -4.76 -7.87 4.60
CA HIS A 35 -5.77 -7.40 5.55
C HIS A 35 -6.81 -6.54 4.83
N ASN A 36 -8.07 -6.66 5.28
CA ASN A 36 -9.17 -5.79 4.86
C ASN A 36 -9.86 -5.19 6.11
N PRO A 37 -9.31 -4.10 6.67
CA PRO A 37 -9.97 -3.33 7.73
C PRO A 37 -11.27 -2.64 7.29
N GLY A 38 -11.63 -2.71 6.00
CA GLY A 38 -12.88 -2.18 5.46
C GLY A 38 -12.64 -1.12 4.39
N ASP A 39 -11.91 -0.05 4.69
CA ASP A 39 -11.73 1.07 3.75
C ASP A 39 -10.53 0.90 2.80
N SER A 40 -9.69 -0.10 3.05
CA SER A 40 -8.41 -0.31 2.37
C SER A 40 -8.09 -1.81 2.32
N ILE A 41 -7.38 -2.23 1.28
CA ILE A 41 -6.75 -3.55 1.25
C ILE A 41 -5.25 -3.34 1.47
N TRP A 42 -4.70 -4.00 2.48
CA TRP A 42 -3.31 -3.86 2.90
C TRP A 42 -2.54 -5.16 2.70
N LEU A 43 -1.30 -5.04 2.23
CA LEU A 43 -0.31 -6.09 2.29
C LEU A 43 0.68 -5.78 3.41
N VAL A 44 0.68 -6.61 4.45
CA VAL A 44 1.62 -6.52 5.57
C VAL A 44 2.77 -7.46 5.32
N VAL A 45 3.99 -6.94 5.26
CA VAL A 45 5.24 -7.70 5.18
C VAL A 45 5.85 -7.76 6.56
N ILE A 46 6.16 -8.97 7.02
CA ILE A 46 6.69 -9.26 8.35
C ILE A 46 8.09 -9.84 8.18
N TRP A 47 9.07 -9.20 8.81
CA TRP A 47 10.45 -9.70 8.88
C TRP A 47 10.56 -10.87 9.88
N PRO A 48 11.61 -11.72 9.78
CA PRO A 48 11.90 -12.75 10.79
C PRO A 48 11.99 -12.22 12.23
N THR A 49 12.39 -10.96 12.41
CA THR A 49 12.47 -10.29 13.71
C THR A 49 11.10 -9.93 14.31
N GLY A 50 10.01 -10.10 13.56
CA GLY A 50 8.65 -9.72 13.93
C GLY A 50 8.31 -8.25 13.70
N ALA A 51 9.25 -7.44 13.21
CA ALA A 51 8.92 -6.11 12.69
C ALA A 51 8.06 -6.24 11.43
N SER A 52 7.28 -5.20 11.11
CA SER A 52 6.41 -5.24 9.94
C SER A 52 6.20 -3.87 9.30
N ILE A 53 5.79 -3.92 8.04
CA ILE A 53 5.44 -2.75 7.23
C ILE A 53 4.23 -3.08 6.37
N ALA A 54 3.32 -2.12 6.24
CA ALA A 54 2.12 -2.25 5.43
C ALA A 54 2.24 -1.45 4.13
N PHE A 55 1.77 -2.06 3.04
CA PHE A 55 1.61 -1.44 1.73
C PHE A 55 0.13 -1.40 1.36
N ARG A 56 -0.41 -0.24 1.00
CA ARG A 56 -1.80 -0.13 0.55
C ARG A 56 -1.91 -0.65 -0.88
N LEU A 57 -2.68 -1.72 -1.07
CA LEU A 57 -2.98 -2.28 -2.38
C LEU A 57 -4.16 -1.55 -3.03
N ALA A 58 -5.19 -1.19 -2.25
CA ALA A 58 -6.35 -0.45 -2.74
C ALA A 58 -6.95 0.43 -1.64
N PHE A 59 -7.56 1.55 -2.05
CA PHE A 59 -8.27 2.48 -1.18
C PHE A 59 -9.72 2.62 -1.64
N GLY A 60 -10.68 2.49 -0.73
CA GLY A 60 -12.11 2.43 -1.02
C GLY A 60 -12.77 3.78 -1.30
N MET A 61 -12.06 4.90 -1.12
CA MET A 61 -12.52 6.27 -1.40
C MET A 61 -13.87 6.60 -0.72
N ASN A 62 -13.91 6.54 0.62
CA ASN A 62 -15.15 6.71 1.40
C ASN A 62 -16.21 5.60 1.18
N SER A 63 -15.75 4.41 0.79
CA SER A 63 -16.56 3.20 0.68
C SER A 63 -15.79 2.02 1.28
N ARG A 64 -16.49 0.94 1.56
CA ARG A 64 -15.92 -0.27 2.16
C ARG A 64 -15.82 -1.41 1.13
N PHE A 65 -14.78 -2.23 1.27
CA PHE A 65 -14.59 -3.47 0.55
C PHE A 65 -15.40 -4.58 1.24
N GLU A 66 -16.66 -4.70 0.86
CA GLU A 66 -17.57 -5.70 1.44
C GLU A 66 -17.27 -7.12 0.95
N LYS A 67 -16.79 -7.25 -0.28
CA LYS A 67 -16.43 -8.53 -0.89
C LYS A 67 -15.04 -8.46 -1.52
N VAL A 68 -14.15 -9.29 -1.00
CA VAL A 68 -12.79 -9.52 -1.51
C VAL A 68 -12.66 -10.99 -1.82
N THR A 69 -12.12 -11.30 -2.99
CA THR A 69 -11.81 -12.67 -3.41
C THR A 69 -10.34 -12.75 -3.76
N ILE A 70 -9.74 -13.89 -3.43
CA ILE A 70 -8.31 -14.11 -3.62
C ILE A 70 -8.17 -15.45 -4.35
N SER A 71 -7.36 -15.45 -5.40
CA SER A 71 -6.98 -16.64 -6.15
C SER A 71 -5.46 -16.64 -6.35
N GLU A 72 -4.87 -17.81 -6.20
CA GLU A 72 -3.43 -18.01 -6.27
C GLU A 72 -3.03 -18.64 -7.61
N ALA A 73 -1.85 -18.25 -8.08
CA ALA A 73 -1.07 -18.91 -9.11
C ALA A 73 0.38 -19.04 -8.60
N PRO A 74 1.24 -19.84 -9.23
CA PRO A 74 2.60 -20.10 -8.73
C PRO A 74 3.40 -18.82 -8.42
N ASP A 75 3.28 -17.81 -9.28
CA ASP A 75 4.09 -16.59 -9.22
C ASP A 75 3.25 -15.33 -8.96
N GLU A 76 1.94 -15.48 -8.71
CA GLU A 76 1.09 -14.33 -8.44
C GLU A 76 -0.13 -14.65 -7.57
N ILE A 77 -0.62 -13.61 -6.90
CA ILE A 77 -1.92 -13.58 -6.26
C ILE A 77 -2.78 -12.57 -7.01
N LEU A 78 -3.97 -13.01 -7.41
CA LEU A 78 -5.02 -12.14 -7.92
C LEU A 78 -6.02 -11.87 -6.81
N ILE A 79 -6.18 -10.59 -6.46
CA ILE A 79 -7.21 -10.11 -5.56
C ILE A 79 -8.22 -9.33 -6.39
N THR A 80 -9.49 -9.72 -6.34
CA THR A 80 -10.57 -8.90 -6.89
C THR A 80 -11.47 -8.42 -5.77
N ALA A 81 -11.82 -7.15 -5.82
CA ALA A 81 -12.62 -6.51 -4.80
C ALA A 81 -13.54 -5.47 -5.43
N SER A 82 -14.59 -5.10 -4.70
CA SER A 82 -15.48 -4.03 -5.15
C SER A 82 -15.95 -3.19 -3.99
N THR A 83 -16.23 -1.92 -4.29
CA THR A 83 -16.91 -0.99 -3.40
C THR A 83 -18.17 -0.46 -4.08
N ARG A 84 -18.90 0.45 -3.43
CA ARG A 84 -20.01 1.16 -4.06
C ARG A 84 -19.58 2.01 -5.26
N LEU A 85 -18.30 2.41 -5.31
CA LEU A 85 -17.77 3.36 -6.29
C LEU A 85 -17.02 2.70 -7.45
N ALA A 86 -16.40 1.54 -7.23
CA ALA A 86 -15.49 0.95 -8.22
C ALA A 86 -15.29 -0.55 -8.08
N TYR A 87 -14.74 -1.15 -9.13
CA TYR A 87 -14.19 -2.49 -9.18
C TYR A 87 -12.66 -2.43 -9.17
N TYR A 88 -12.04 -3.33 -8.42
CA TYR A 88 -10.59 -3.40 -8.24
C TYR A 88 -10.11 -4.76 -8.68
N ARG A 89 -9.03 -4.74 -9.48
CA ARG A 89 -8.26 -5.92 -9.83
C ARG A 89 -6.82 -5.66 -9.42
N ILE A 90 -6.32 -6.43 -8.46
CA ILE A 90 -5.00 -6.26 -7.88
C ILE A 90 -4.21 -7.54 -8.15
N ILE A 91 -3.09 -7.44 -8.85
CA ILE A 91 -2.14 -8.54 -8.98
C ILE A 91 -0.99 -8.26 -8.02
N VAL A 92 -0.60 -9.22 -7.19
CA VAL A 92 0.67 -9.26 -6.47
C VAL A 92 1.54 -10.33 -7.12
N PHE A 93 2.56 -9.92 -7.87
CA PHE A 93 3.47 -10.79 -8.61
C PHE A 93 4.79 -10.97 -7.85
N PHE A 94 5.27 -12.21 -7.81
CA PHE A 94 6.50 -12.64 -7.15
C PHE A 94 7.53 -13.05 -8.19
N PRO A 95 8.37 -12.11 -8.68
CA PRO A 95 9.43 -12.47 -9.62
C PRO A 95 10.40 -13.47 -9.00
N GLU A 96 10.89 -14.40 -9.81
CA GLU A 96 12.00 -15.26 -9.42
C GLU A 96 13.24 -14.38 -9.14
N SER A 97 13.65 -14.32 -7.88
CA SER A 97 14.72 -13.45 -7.41
C SER A 97 15.41 -14.03 -6.18
N LEU A 98 16.69 -13.73 -6.04
CA LEU A 98 17.47 -14.03 -4.82
C LEU A 98 17.00 -13.20 -3.62
N ARG A 99 16.35 -12.06 -3.87
CA ARG A 99 15.82 -11.16 -2.82
C ARG A 99 14.30 -11.29 -2.77
N ALA A 100 13.74 -11.18 -1.56
CA ALA A 100 12.30 -11.08 -1.37
C ALA A 100 11.78 -9.79 -2.05
N THR A 101 11.25 -9.97 -3.25
CA THR A 101 10.79 -8.91 -4.13
C THR A 101 9.38 -9.26 -4.55
N PHE A 102 8.50 -8.27 -4.53
CA PHE A 102 7.18 -8.40 -5.12
C PHE A 102 6.82 -7.10 -5.84
N ARG A 103 5.95 -7.21 -6.83
CA ARG A 103 5.34 -6.09 -7.52
C ARG A 103 3.84 -6.21 -7.37
N TYR A 104 3.16 -5.17 -6.93
CA TYR A 104 1.70 -5.12 -7.02
C TYR A 104 1.25 -4.14 -8.10
N THR A 105 0.14 -4.44 -8.75
CA THR A 105 -0.51 -3.57 -9.74
C THR A 105 -1.99 -3.56 -9.49
N THR A 106 -2.53 -2.37 -9.23
CA THR A 106 -3.96 -2.17 -8.99
C THR A 106 -4.58 -1.50 -10.20
N THR A 107 -5.55 -2.18 -10.80
CA THR A 107 -6.43 -1.62 -11.83
C THR A 107 -7.74 -1.24 -11.19
N LEU A 108 -8.12 0.04 -11.34
CA LEU A 108 -9.36 0.61 -10.84
C LEU A 108 -10.30 0.85 -12.03
N ARG A 109 -11.53 0.34 -11.96
CA ARG A 109 -12.61 0.71 -12.88
C ARG A 109 -13.76 1.32 -12.08
N THR A 110 -13.96 2.62 -12.23
CA THR A 110 -15.05 3.33 -11.55
C THR A 110 -16.41 2.96 -12.16
N LYS A 111 -17.46 2.97 -11.34
CA LYS A 111 -18.86 2.69 -11.77
C LYS A 111 -19.55 3.92 -12.36
N LEU A 112 -18.98 5.09 -12.14
CA LEU A 112 -19.38 6.39 -12.64
C LEU A 112 -18.13 7.23 -12.90
N PRO A 113 -18.20 8.33 -13.68
CA PRO A 113 -17.11 9.29 -13.76
C PRO A 113 -16.81 9.86 -12.36
N LEU A 114 -15.57 9.73 -11.89
CA LEU A 114 -15.14 10.18 -10.57
C LEU A 114 -13.90 11.06 -10.69
N LEU A 115 -13.95 12.20 -10.00
CA LEU A 115 -12.76 12.95 -9.66
C LEU A 115 -12.22 12.40 -8.33
N ILE A 116 -10.98 11.93 -8.32
CA ILE A 116 -10.27 11.46 -7.13
C ILE A 116 -9.47 12.64 -6.56
N PRO A 117 -9.93 13.29 -5.47
CA PRO A 117 -9.29 14.50 -4.96
C PRO A 117 -8.01 14.18 -4.17
N PHE A 118 -7.91 12.96 -3.64
CA PHE A 118 -6.86 12.59 -2.70
C PHE A 118 -6.65 11.07 -2.70
N TRP A 119 -5.39 10.67 -2.52
CA TRP A 119 -5.01 9.28 -2.26
C TRP A 119 -4.11 9.22 -1.01
N PRO A 120 -4.47 8.40 0.00
CA PRO A 120 -3.71 8.33 1.25
C PRO A 120 -2.33 7.67 1.06
N ARG A 121 -1.45 7.79 2.07
CA ARG A 121 -0.08 7.24 2.01
C ARG A 121 -0.03 5.74 1.83
N ASP A 122 0.70 5.26 0.83
CA ASP A 122 0.74 3.84 0.46
C ASP A 122 1.67 2.97 1.31
N ILE A 123 2.53 3.55 2.15
CA ILE A 123 3.49 2.81 2.99
C ILE A 123 3.37 3.25 4.44
N VAL A 124 3.19 2.30 5.35
CA VAL A 124 3.08 2.54 6.79
C VAL A 124 3.94 1.53 7.55
N PRO A 125 5.05 1.94 8.18
CA PRO A 125 5.74 1.12 9.16
C PRO A 125 4.80 0.79 10.33
N LEU A 126 4.76 -0.47 10.74
CA LEU A 126 3.95 -0.91 11.87
C LEU A 126 4.85 -1.13 13.09
N THR A 127 4.36 -0.76 14.26
CA THR A 127 5.08 -0.90 15.53
C THR A 127 4.47 -2.01 16.38
N LYS A 128 5.16 -2.52 17.40
CA LYS A 128 4.54 -3.50 18.32
C LYS A 128 3.47 -2.88 19.22
N ASP A 129 3.57 -1.59 19.55
CA ASP A 129 2.80 -0.95 20.63
C ASP A 129 1.84 0.16 20.15
N GLY A 130 1.42 0.17 18.88
CA GLY A 130 0.50 1.19 18.34
C GLY A 130 1.13 2.53 17.98
N ASN A 131 2.28 2.86 18.56
CA ASN A 131 2.85 4.20 18.50
C ASN A 131 3.66 4.42 17.22
N THR A 132 3.00 4.81 16.12
CA THR A 132 3.66 5.18 14.85
C THR A 132 4.67 6.33 15.01
N GLU A 133 4.53 7.15 16.05
CA GLU A 133 5.49 8.20 16.43
C GLU A 133 6.80 7.68 17.05
N ASN A 134 6.85 6.41 17.46
CA ASN A 134 8.07 5.75 17.97
C ASN A 134 8.87 5.02 16.88
N THR A 135 8.40 4.99 15.64
CA THR A 135 9.16 4.43 14.52
C THR A 135 10.16 5.44 13.97
N VAL A 136 11.45 5.12 14.09
CA VAL A 136 12.54 5.89 13.49
C VAL A 136 13.11 5.09 12.33
N GLY A 137 13.00 5.63 11.12
CA GLY A 137 13.63 5.11 9.91
C GLY A 137 14.68 6.09 9.40
N LYS A 138 15.76 5.56 8.82
CA LYS A 138 16.71 6.38 8.07
C LYS A 138 16.35 6.28 6.59
N ILE A 139 15.96 7.41 5.99
CA ILE A 139 15.82 7.51 4.53
C ILE A 139 17.22 7.67 3.96
N HIS A 140 17.66 6.71 3.15
CA HIS A 140 18.98 6.70 2.54
C HIS A 140 18.98 7.38 1.17
N ALA A 141 17.85 7.31 0.47
CA ALA A 141 17.64 8.04 -0.77
C ALA A 141 16.15 8.36 -0.96
N LYS A 142 15.87 9.61 -1.33
CA LYS A 142 14.58 10.08 -1.82
C LYS A 142 14.85 10.89 -3.08
N GLN A 143 14.33 10.46 -4.22
CA GLN A 143 14.50 11.21 -5.47
C GLN A 143 13.46 12.32 -5.56
N VAL A 144 13.90 13.51 -5.99
CA VAL A 144 13.04 14.63 -6.41
C VAL A 144 13.23 14.78 -7.92
N GLY A 145 12.18 14.61 -8.73
CA GLY A 145 12.21 15.02 -10.15
C GLY A 145 11.97 13.95 -11.24
N SER A 146 11.78 12.67 -10.92
CA SER A 146 11.27 11.69 -11.91
C SER A 146 9.77 11.45 -11.72
N ARG A 147 9.04 11.05 -12.77
CA ARG A 147 7.62 10.63 -12.70
C ARG A 147 7.43 9.28 -11.98
N SER A 148 8.21 9.04 -10.93
CA SER A 148 8.17 7.83 -10.11
C SER A 148 8.40 8.19 -8.65
N GLY A 149 7.62 7.61 -7.74
CA GLY A 149 7.97 7.63 -6.31
C GLY A 149 9.08 6.63 -6.05
N GLN A 150 10.24 7.07 -5.57
CA GLN A 150 11.33 6.17 -5.16
C GLN A 150 11.72 6.45 -3.72
N LEU A 151 11.78 5.40 -2.90
CA LEU A 151 12.14 5.51 -1.50
C LEU A 151 13.01 4.32 -1.09
N TYR A 152 14.22 4.60 -0.62
CA TYR A 152 15.08 3.61 0.02
C TYR A 152 15.32 3.98 1.47
N PHE A 153 14.92 3.11 2.40
CA PHE A 153 15.00 3.37 3.83
C PHE A 153 15.28 2.09 4.63
N SER A 154 15.85 2.26 5.82
CA SER A 154 16.00 1.18 6.80
C SER A 154 15.23 1.48 8.05
N MET A 155 14.56 0.47 8.61
CA MET A 155 13.97 0.56 9.94
C MET A 155 15.08 0.47 10.98
N THR A 156 15.25 1.55 11.76
CA THR A 156 16.28 1.61 12.82
C THR A 156 15.71 1.26 14.19
N LYS A 157 14.40 1.45 14.39
CA LYS A 157 13.66 1.06 15.60
C LYS A 157 12.25 0.54 15.23
N PRO A 158 11.98 -0.78 15.40
CA PRO A 158 12.95 -1.84 15.67
C PRO A 158 13.94 -2.01 14.50
N LYS A 159 15.17 -2.44 14.78
CA LYS A 159 16.15 -2.78 13.73
C LYS A 159 15.67 -4.04 13.02
N ALA A 160 15.21 -3.89 11.78
CA ALA A 160 14.62 -4.99 11.01
C ALA A 160 15.39 -5.22 9.70
N GLY A 161 15.12 -4.38 8.71
CA GLY A 161 15.78 -4.45 7.41
C GLY A 161 15.63 -3.16 6.62
N CYS A 162 15.97 -3.25 5.34
CA CYS A 162 15.84 -2.16 4.39
C CYS A 162 14.69 -2.43 3.42
N VAL A 163 13.99 -1.38 3.03
CA VAL A 163 12.93 -1.41 2.02
C VAL A 163 13.35 -0.51 0.88
N PHE A 164 13.29 -1.06 -0.33
CA PHE A 164 13.33 -0.30 -1.57
C PHE A 164 11.93 -0.30 -2.18
N TYR A 165 11.35 0.88 -2.32
CA TYR A 165 10.02 1.08 -2.89
C TYR A 165 10.10 1.92 -4.17
N PHE A 166 9.40 1.46 -5.19
CA PHE A 166 9.28 2.13 -6.48
C PHE A 166 7.80 2.17 -6.91
N GLN A 167 7.31 3.36 -7.26
CA GLN A 167 5.95 3.61 -7.75
C GLN A 167 6.00 4.20 -9.15
N ASN A 168 5.29 3.57 -10.09
CA ASN A 168 5.14 4.06 -11.45
C ASN A 168 4.00 5.07 -11.55
N LEU A 169 4.28 6.37 -11.45
CA LEU A 169 3.24 7.42 -11.53
C LEU A 169 2.80 7.67 -12.98
N THR A 170 3.62 7.31 -13.97
CA THR A 170 3.24 7.43 -15.39
C THR A 170 2.02 6.59 -15.74
N ALA A 171 1.76 5.50 -15.00
CA ALA A 171 0.57 4.67 -15.17
C ALA A 171 -0.75 5.45 -14.95
N MET A 172 -0.71 6.58 -14.24
CA MET A 172 -1.88 7.44 -14.01
C MET A 172 -2.09 8.50 -15.10
N SER A 173 -1.19 8.62 -16.08
CA SER A 173 -1.26 9.68 -17.11
C SER A 173 -2.59 9.72 -17.86
N PRO A 174 -3.18 8.59 -18.31
CA PRO A 174 -4.47 8.62 -18.99
C PRO A 174 -5.58 9.24 -18.12
N TYR A 175 -5.66 8.87 -16.84
CA TYR A 175 -6.62 9.47 -15.91
C TYR A 175 -6.38 10.98 -15.74
N CYS A 176 -5.14 11.42 -15.57
CA CYS A 176 -4.82 12.84 -15.43
C CYS A 176 -5.15 13.64 -16.70
N GLN A 177 -5.02 13.04 -17.88
CA GLN A 177 -5.37 13.67 -19.16
C GLN A 177 -6.87 13.87 -19.29
N GLU A 178 -7.66 12.85 -18.95
CA GLU A 178 -9.14 12.91 -18.98
C GLU A 178 -9.73 13.81 -17.89
N THR A 179 -9.01 14.01 -16.78
CA THR A 179 -9.45 14.83 -15.63
C THR A 179 -8.75 16.18 -15.51
N LEU A 180 -8.00 16.59 -16.54
CA LEU A 180 -7.44 17.94 -16.63
C LEU A 180 -8.58 18.96 -16.44
N PHE A 181 -8.61 19.58 -15.27
CA PHE A 181 -9.45 20.75 -15.03
C PHE A 181 -9.14 21.79 -16.12
N PRO A 182 -10.15 22.37 -16.79
CA PRO A 182 -9.90 23.54 -17.60
C PRO A 182 -9.46 24.66 -16.65
N TYR A 183 -8.15 24.94 -16.60
CA TYR A 183 -7.68 26.30 -16.42
C TYR A 183 -8.13 27.11 -17.64
N ARG A 184 -9.44 27.36 -17.74
CA ARG A 184 -9.95 28.51 -18.48
C ARG A 184 -9.94 29.64 -17.46
N GLY A 185 -9.06 30.60 -17.69
CA GLY A 185 -8.92 31.77 -16.83
C GLY A 185 -10.27 32.41 -16.53
N ALA A 186 -10.44 32.72 -15.25
CA ALA A 186 -11.34 33.74 -14.75
C ALA A 186 -10.53 34.54 -13.72
#